data_AF-A0A1W2FDJ1-F1
#
_entry.id   AF-A0A1W2FDJ1-F1
#
_cell.length_a   1.000
_cell.length_b   1.000
_cell.length_c   1.000
_cell.angle_alpha   90.00
_cell.angle_beta   90.00
_cell.angle_gamma   90.00
#
_symmetry.space_group_name_H-M   'P 1'
#
loop_
_entity.id
_entity.type
_entity.pdbx_description
1 polymer ?
#
loop_
_entity_poly.entity_id
_entity_poly.type
_entity_poly.pdbx_seq_one_letter_code
_entity_poly.pdbx_strand_id
1 'polypeptide(L)'
;MLIAEFAFSAVLFIGALLHVYGSFATLPSGSPELVWSIGSSGFAILLSVLAALRARRRTDRALSAIVGVGCIGWVALVLTFGMAIGNPADPRVLYHVVVGLLLAAFAVRGIVFTR
;
A
#
# COMPACT_ATOMS: atom_id res chain seq x y z
N MET A 1 -15.25 4.67 10.49
CA MET A 1 -15.11 3.21 10.36
C MET A 1 -13.71 2.79 10.80
N LEU A 2 -13.48 2.61 12.10
CA LEU A 2 -12.17 2.22 12.66
C LEU A 2 -11.74 0.83 12.21
N ILE A 3 -12.68 -0.12 12.25
CA ILE A 3 -12.42 -1.53 11.97
C ILE A 3 -12.04 -1.72 10.50
N ALA A 4 -12.76 -1.08 9.58
CA ALA A 4 -12.50 -1.22 8.14
C ALA A 4 -11.09 -0.77 7.76
N GLU A 5 -10.67 0.41 8.21
CA GLU A 5 -9.33 0.91 7.90
C GLU A 5 -8.21 0.04 8.47
N PHE A 6 -8.38 -0.45 9.70
CA PHE A 6 -7.46 -1.42 10.29
C PHE A 6 -7.39 -2.71 9.48
N ALA A 7 -8.55 -3.23 9.04
CA ALA A 7 -8.60 -4.42 8.21
C ALA A 7 -7.87 -4.22 6.88
N PHE A 8 -8.13 -3.13 6.15
CA PHE A 8 -7.43 -2.82 4.90
C PHE A 8 -5.94 -2.58 5.10
N SER A 9 -5.55 -1.96 6.21
CA SER A 9 -4.13 -1.82 6.58
C SER A 9 -3.48 -3.20 6.78
N ALA A 10 -4.13 -4.10 7.51
CA ALA A 10 -3.65 -5.46 7.70
C ALA A 10 -3.56 -6.24 6.38
N VAL A 11 -4.54 -6.09 5.48
CA VAL A 11 -4.50 -6.71 4.15
C VAL A 11 -3.32 -6.19 3.32
N LEU A 12 -3.06 -4.88 3.32
CA LEU A 12 -1.90 -4.31 2.63
C LEU A 12 -0.59 -4.84 3.21
N PHE A 13 -0.49 -4.92 4.54
CA PHE A 13 0.69 -5.42 5.25
C PHE A 13 0.97 -6.89 4.90
N ILE A 14 -0.03 -7.76 5.00
CA ILE A 14 0.09 -9.19 4.65
C ILE A 14 0.48 -9.33 3.18
N GLY A 15 -0.17 -8.56 2.31
CA GLY A 15 0.13 -8.53 0.89
C GLY A 15 1.59 -8.19 0.59
N ALA A 16 2.13 -7.17 1.27
CA ALA A 16 3.51 -6.79 1.16
C ALA A 16 4.48 -7.87 1.67
N LEU A 17 4.16 -8.55 2.78
CA LEU A 17 4.96 -9.68 3.28
C LEU A 17 4.98 -10.87 2.29
N LEU A 18 3.83 -11.20 1.69
CA LEU A 18 3.76 -12.22 0.65
C LEU A 18 4.57 -11.82 -0.58
N HIS A 19 4.60 -10.53 -0.92
CA HIS A 19 5.45 -10.02 -1.99
C HIS A 19 6.95 -10.10 -1.65
N VAL A 20 7.37 -9.79 -0.42
CA VAL A 20 8.75 -10.02 0.04
C VAL A 20 9.12 -11.50 -0.12
N TYR A 21 8.27 -12.39 0.38
CA TYR A 21 8.49 -13.84 0.27
C TYR A 21 8.62 -14.28 -1.20
N GLY A 22 7.67 -13.87 -2.06
CA GLY A 22 7.70 -14.16 -3.48
C GLY A 22 8.94 -13.62 -4.19
N SER A 23 9.42 -12.45 -3.77
CA SER A 23 10.64 -11.84 -4.32
C SER A 23 11.88 -12.69 -4.04
N PHE A 24 12.07 -13.13 -2.79
CA PHE A 24 13.17 -14.01 -2.43
C PHE A 24 13.05 -15.40 -3.06
N ALA A 25 11.82 -15.88 -3.30
CA ALA A 25 11.59 -17.18 -3.92
C ALA A 25 11.82 -17.19 -5.44
N THR A 26 11.80 -16.02 -6.10
CA THR A 26 11.79 -15.95 -7.58
C THR A 26 12.94 -15.15 -8.19
N LEU A 27 13.50 -14.19 -7.46
CA LEU A 27 14.55 -13.31 -7.97
C LEU A 27 15.94 -13.78 -7.50
N PRO A 28 16.98 -13.69 -8.34
CA PRO A 28 18.34 -14.04 -7.94
C PRO A 28 18.81 -13.19 -6.75
N SER A 29 19.48 -13.82 -5.79
CA SER A 29 20.09 -13.10 -4.67
C SER A 29 21.11 -12.08 -5.16
N GLY A 30 21.07 -10.86 -4.62
CA GLY A 30 21.93 -9.74 -5.03
C GLY A 30 21.54 -9.05 -6.35
N SER A 31 20.48 -9.50 -7.03
CA SER A 31 19.99 -8.83 -8.24
C SER A 31 19.40 -7.44 -7.93
N PRO A 32 19.57 -6.45 -8.83
CA PRO A 32 18.90 -5.15 -8.70
C PRO A 32 17.38 -5.28 -8.56
N GLU A 33 16.77 -6.20 -9.29
CA GLU A 33 15.33 -6.48 -9.27
C GLU A 33 14.87 -6.91 -7.87
N LEU A 34 15.64 -7.77 -7.19
CA LEU A 34 15.35 -8.16 -5.81
C LEU A 34 15.37 -6.95 -4.88
N VAL A 35 16.36 -6.07 -5.00
CA VAL A 35 16.48 -4.84 -4.18
C VAL A 35 15.30 -3.90 -4.42
N TRP A 36 14.92 -3.66 -5.68
CA TRP A 36 13.76 -2.85 -6.01
C TRP A 36 12.45 -3.47 -5.50
N SER A 37 12.33 -4.80 -5.61
CA SER A 37 11.15 -5.54 -5.18
C SER A 37 10.96 -5.49 -3.66
N ILE A 38 12.01 -5.74 -2.87
CA ILE A 38 11.93 -5.62 -1.41
C ILE A 38 11.78 -4.17 -0.97
N GLY A 39 12.37 -3.21 -1.69
CA GLY A 39 12.18 -1.77 -1.44
C GLY A 39 10.72 -1.34 -1.58
N SER A 40 10.06 -1.74 -2.67
CA SER A 40 8.63 -1.48 -2.87
C SER A 40 7.77 -2.14 -1.79
N SER A 41 8.13 -3.36 -1.36
CA SER A 41 7.46 -4.06 -0.28
C SER A 41 7.61 -3.33 1.06
N GLY A 42 8.81 -2.79 1.35
CA GLY A 42 9.07 -1.94 2.51
C GLY A 42 8.19 -0.69 2.51
N PHE A 43 7.99 -0.06 1.34
CA PHE A 43 7.08 1.08 1.21
C PHE A 43 5.62 0.70 1.51
N ALA A 44 5.13 -0.42 0.97
CA ALA A 44 3.78 -0.90 1.27
C ALA A 44 3.58 -1.26 2.76
N ILE A 45 4.59 -1.88 3.38
CA ILE A 45 4.62 -2.15 4.82
C ILE A 45 4.52 -0.83 5.59
N LEU A 46 5.37 0.15 5.28
CA LEU A 46 5.34 1.45 5.95
C LEU A 46 3.98 2.13 5.81
N LEU A 47 3.42 2.16 4.60
CA LEU A 47 2.09 2.74 4.36
C LEU A 47 0.99 2.04 5.15
N SER A 48 1.03 0.72 5.23
CA SER A 48 0.06 -0.04 6.02
C SER A 48 0.11 0.30 7.51
N VAL A 49 1.32 0.48 8.07
CA VAL A 49 1.51 0.89 9.48
C VAL A 49 1.02 2.31 9.69
N LEU A 50 1.34 3.23 8.78
CA LEU A 50 0.90 4.62 8.87
C LEU A 50 -0.63 4.72 8.75
N ALA A 51 -1.27 3.95 7.87
CA ALA A 51 -2.72 3.88 7.76
C ALA A 51 -3.37 3.32 9.04
N ALA A 52 -2.81 2.25 9.61
CA ALA A 52 -3.27 1.72 10.89
C ALA A 52 -3.13 2.74 12.03
N LEU A 53 -2.03 3.49 12.08
CA LEU A 53 -1.82 4.56 13.07
C LEU A 53 -2.84 5.70 12.87
N ARG A 54 -3.05 6.12 11.62
CA ARG A 54 -4.02 7.16 11.24
C ARG A 54 -5.44 6.79 11.64
N ALA A 55 -5.81 5.50 11.58
CA ALA A 55 -7.11 5.02 12.02
C ALA A 55 -7.43 5.41 13.47
N ARG A 56 -6.41 5.52 14.33
CA ARG A 56 -6.53 5.98 15.74
C ARG A 56 -6.32 7.49 15.91
N ARG A 57 -5.69 8.16 14.94
CA ARG A 57 -5.35 9.60 14.95
C ARG A 57 -6.10 10.35 13.84
N ARG A 58 -7.43 10.22 13.77
CA ARG A 58 -8.23 10.73 12.64
C ARG A 58 -8.18 12.23 12.43
N THR A 59 -7.92 13.00 13.49
CA THR A 59 -7.80 14.46 13.44
C THR A 59 -6.42 14.93 12.99
N ASP A 60 -5.44 14.02 12.88
CA ASP A 60 -4.11 14.33 12.38
C ASP A 60 -4.13 14.47 10.86
N ARG A 61 -4.24 15.73 10.41
CA ARG A 61 -4.30 16.08 8.99
C ARG A 61 -2.99 15.83 8.27
N ALA A 62 -1.85 16.01 8.94
CA ALA A 62 -0.54 15.75 8.34
C ALA A 62 -0.38 14.25 8.06
N LEU A 63 -0.67 13.40 9.04
CA LEU A 63 -0.66 11.95 8.86
C LEU A 63 -1.68 11.51 7.80
N SER A 64 -2.85 12.14 7.75
CA SER A 64 -3.84 11.85 6.70
C SER A 64 -3.35 12.23 5.30
N ALA A 65 -2.66 13.37 5.14
CA ALA A 65 -2.05 13.75 3.87
C ALA A 65 -0.95 12.77 3.44
N ILE A 66 -0.06 12.39 4.37
CA ILE A 66 1.02 11.42 4.11
C ILE A 66 0.45 10.08 3.65
N VAL A 67 -0.54 9.54 4.38
CA VAL A 67 -1.18 8.26 4.01
C VAL A 67 -1.91 8.39 2.68
N GLY A 68 -2.63 9.50 2.45
CA GLY A 68 -3.37 9.73 1.21
C GLY A 68 -2.45 9.76 -0.01
N VAL A 69 -1.45 10.65 0.00
CA VAL A 69 -0.47 10.77 -1.10
C VAL A 69 0.31 9.47 -1.27
N GLY A 70 0.74 8.85 -0.17
CA GLY A 70 1.45 7.60 -0.19
C GLY A 70 0.64 6.45 -0.83
N CYS A 71 -0.64 6.32 -0.49
CA CYS A 71 -1.52 5.31 -1.08
C CYS A 71 -1.76 5.56 -2.58
N ILE A 72 -1.91 6.81 -3.01
CA ILE A 72 -2.02 7.15 -4.45
C ILE A 72 -0.72 6.82 -5.18
N GLY A 73 0.43 7.16 -4.60
CA GLY A 73 1.74 6.78 -5.16
C GLY A 73 1.92 5.26 -5.24
N TRP A 74 1.46 4.52 -4.23
CA TRP A 74 1.46 3.06 -4.23
C TRP A 74 0.59 2.48 -5.35
N VAL A 75 -0.62 3.00 -5.53
CA VAL A 75 -1.51 2.58 -6.64
C VAL A 75 -0.83 2.81 -8.00
N ALA A 76 -0.19 3.97 -8.20
CA ALA A 76 0.55 4.25 -9.43
C ALA A 76 1.69 3.22 -9.67
N LEU A 77 2.48 2.91 -8.63
CA LEU A 77 3.59 1.96 -8.70
C LEU A 77 3.10 0.53 -9.01
N VAL A 78 1.99 0.11 -8.40
CA VAL A 78 1.44 -1.22 -8.64
C VAL A 78 0.82 -1.34 -10.04
N LEU A 79 0.21 -0.27 -10.55
CA LEU A 79 -0.27 -0.25 -11.94
C LEU A 79 0.88 -0.30 -12.94
N THR A 80 1.99 0.42 -12.70
CA THR A 80 3.17 0.32 -13.57
C THR A 80 3.80 -1.07 -13.52
N PHE A 81 3.80 -1.74 -12.37
CA PHE A 81 4.16 -3.15 -12.27
C PHE A 81 3.23 -4.04 -13.13
N GLY A 82 1.91 -3.87 -13.01
CA GLY A 82 0.93 -4.61 -13.82
C GLY A 82 1.13 -4.44 -15.32
N MET A 83 1.47 -3.22 -15.76
CA MET A 83 1.85 -2.95 -17.15
C MET A 83 3.17 -3.62 -17.53
N ALA A 84 4.19 -3.58 -16.66
CA ALA A 84 5.51 -4.18 -16.92
C ALA A 84 5.45 -5.71 -17.09
N ILE A 85 4.51 -6.38 -16.41
CA ILE A 85 4.29 -7.83 -16.56
C ILE A 85 3.30 -8.18 -17.70
N GLY A 86 2.80 -7.18 -18.45
CA GLY A 86 1.83 -7.38 -19.53
C GLY A 86 0.44 -7.82 -19.06
N ASN A 87 0.14 -7.74 -17.76
CA ASN A 87 -1.14 -8.13 -17.18
C ASN A 87 -1.61 -7.14 -16.09
N PRO A 88 -2.21 -6.00 -16.47
CA PRO A 88 -2.73 -5.02 -15.51
C PRO A 88 -3.87 -5.55 -14.64
N ALA A 89 -4.54 -6.62 -15.06
CA ALA A 89 -5.62 -7.27 -14.33
C ALA A 89 -5.15 -8.48 -13.50
N ASP A 90 -3.83 -8.62 -13.30
CA ASP A 90 -3.29 -9.65 -12.43
C ASP A 90 -3.89 -9.50 -11.02
N PRO A 91 -4.37 -10.58 -10.38
CA PRO A 91 -4.97 -10.51 -9.05
C PRO A 91 -4.08 -9.81 -8.01
N ARG A 92 -2.75 -9.94 -8.13
CA ARG A 92 -1.75 -9.28 -7.28
C ARG A 92 -1.76 -7.76 -7.44
N VAL A 93 -1.99 -7.28 -8.66
CA VAL A 93 -2.13 -5.85 -8.97
C VAL A 93 -3.47 -5.35 -8.43
N LEU A 94 -4.56 -6.03 -8.79
CA LEU A 94 -5.91 -5.59 -8.50
C LEU A 94 -6.18 -5.42 -7.00
N TYR A 95 -5.76 -6.37 -6.16
CA TYR A 95 -6.03 -6.25 -4.72
C TYR A 95 -5.26 -5.07 -4.09
N HIS A 96 -4.00 -4.85 -4.47
CA HIS A 96 -3.20 -3.73 -4.00
C HIS A 96 -3.81 -2.39 -4.45
N VAL A 97 -4.33 -2.31 -5.69
CA VAL A 97 -5.03 -1.14 -6.20
C VAL A 97 -6.29 -0.86 -5.38
N VAL A 98 -7.15 -1.86 -5.19
CA VAL A 98 -8.39 -1.71 -4.43
C VAL A 98 -8.11 -1.27 -2.99
N VAL A 99 -7.19 -1.96 -2.31
CA VAL A 99 -6.84 -1.64 -0.92
C VAL A 99 -6.20 -0.25 -0.81
N GLY A 100 -5.28 0.09 -1.72
CA GLY A 100 -4.64 1.40 -1.77
C GLY A 100 -5.65 2.54 -1.97
N LEU A 101 -6.59 2.39 -2.90
CA LEU A 101 -7.64 3.38 -3.15
C LEU A 101 -8.59 3.54 -1.94
N LEU A 102 -8.96 2.43 -1.27
CA LEU A 102 -9.80 2.49 -0.08
C LEU A 102 -9.11 3.20 1.08
N LEU A 103 -7.83 2.90 1.33
CA LEU A 103 -7.04 3.60 2.34
C LEU A 103 -6.85 5.09 1.99
N ALA A 104 -6.60 5.41 0.72
CA ALA A 104 -6.55 6.79 0.25
C ALA A 104 -7.89 7.52 0.49
N ALA A 105 -9.02 6.89 0.20
CA ALA A 105 -10.34 7.46 0.44
C ALA A 105 -10.61 7.75 1.93
N PHE A 106 -10.22 6.84 2.83
CA PHE A 106 -10.33 7.09 4.27
C PHE A 106 -9.43 8.24 4.73
N ALA A 107 -8.23 8.36 4.15
CA ALA A 107 -7.30 9.44 4.44
C ALA A 107 -7.82 10.80 3.96
N VAL A 108 -8.31 10.89 2.72
CA VAL A 108 -8.94 12.11 2.17
C VAL A 108 -10.15 12.53 2.99
N ARG A 109 -10.98 11.57 3.41
CA ARG A 109 -12.11 11.86 4.31
C ARG A 109 -11.64 12.49 5.63
N GLY A 110 -10.52 12.03 6.18
CA GLY A 110 -9.90 12.60 7.39
C GLY A 110 -9.38 14.03 7.22
N ILE A 111 -8.99 14.41 6.00
CA ILE A 111 -8.56 15.79 5.70
C ILE A 111 -9.78 16.71 5.61
N VAL A 112 -10.84 16.26 4.92
CA VAL A 112 -11.99 17.11 4.57
C VAL A 112 -13.02 17.23 5.69
N PHE A 113 -13.29 16.15 6.44
CA PHE A 113 -14.47 16.08 7.31
C PHE A 113 -14.17 16.06 8.81
N THR A 114 -12.90 16.05 9.22
CA THR A 114 -12.54 16.13 10.64
C THR A 114 -12.26 17.59 11.00
N ARG A 115 -13.24 18.21 11.68
CA ARG A 115 -13.10 19.48 12.41
C ARG A 115 -12.61 19.19 13.82
#